data_AF-A0A345ZRT3-F1
#
_entry.id   AF-A0A345ZRT3-F1
#
_cell.length_a   1.000
_cell.length_b   1.000
_cell.length_c   1.000
_cell.angle_alpha   90.00
_cell.angle_beta   90.00
_cell.angle_gamma   90.00
#
_symmetry.space_group_name_H-M   'P 1'
#
loop_
_entity.id
_entity.type
_entity.pdbx_description
1 polymer ?
#
loop_
_entity_poly.entity_id
_entity_poly.type
_entity_poly.pdbx_seq_one_letter_code
_entity_poly.pdbx_strand_id
1 'polypeptide(L)'
;MRLYCIAVVTSATAFTSVVRAADLHVCKLSSDRKTVAVLVSNPYAQETHCTVNCHLILPGEGIRSESISCAKTVPAGAKEFELCTRTRENGAYVRVSSDSNSECIKPLAQEKDDDADDDEKLADEMQKKSQEMLRSLQKK
;
A
#
# COMPACT_ATOMS: atom_id res chain seq x y z
N MET A 1 55.87 22.62 26.57
CA MET A 1 55.26 23.31 25.41
C MET A 1 54.40 22.32 24.65
N ARG A 2 53.09 22.61 24.61
CA ARG A 2 52.02 22.11 23.72
C ARG A 2 51.79 20.59 23.59
N LEU A 3 50.88 20.11 24.43
CA LEU A 3 49.91 19.05 24.11
C LEU A 3 49.24 19.32 22.75
N TYR A 4 49.12 18.29 21.91
CA TYR A 4 48.12 18.24 20.84
C TYR A 4 47.24 17.01 21.06
N CYS A 5 46.09 17.24 21.70
CA CYS A 5 44.95 16.33 21.67
C CYS A 5 44.26 16.49 20.32
N ILE A 6 44.32 15.48 19.45
CA ILE A 6 43.42 15.39 18.30
C ILE A 6 42.44 14.26 18.61
N ALA A 7 41.36 14.63 19.32
CA ALA A 7 40.17 13.80 19.40
C ALA A 7 39.45 13.88 18.04
N VAL A 8 39.59 12.84 17.23
CA VAL A 8 38.75 12.67 16.04
C VAL A 8 37.39 12.18 16.54
N VAL A 9 36.49 13.12 16.77
CA VAL A 9 35.07 12.85 17.00
C VAL A 9 34.46 12.45 15.65
N THR A 10 34.43 11.16 15.35
CA THR A 10 33.53 10.63 14.31
C THR A 10 32.11 10.68 14.85
N SER A 11 31.45 11.83 14.67
CA SER A 11 30.02 11.94 14.89
C SER A 11 29.30 11.12 13.82
N ALA A 12 28.94 9.89 14.14
CA ALA A 12 27.92 9.15 13.42
C ALA A 12 26.62 9.95 13.53
N THR A 13 26.29 10.73 12.51
CA THR A 13 24.95 11.32 12.37
C THR A 13 24.01 10.17 12.07
N ALA A 14 23.45 9.57 13.12
CA ALA A 14 22.26 8.75 12.99
C ALA A 14 21.17 9.65 12.42
N PHE A 15 20.85 9.46 11.14
CA PHE A 15 19.64 10.01 10.56
C PHE A 15 18.46 9.33 11.26
N THR A 16 17.94 9.94 12.31
CA THR A 16 16.66 9.56 12.89
C THR A 16 15.58 10.02 11.92
N SER A 17 15.23 9.15 10.96
CA SER A 17 14.04 9.32 10.15
C SER A 17 12.82 9.25 11.07
N VAL A 18 12.21 10.40 11.33
CA VAL A 18 10.89 10.49 11.95
C VAL A 18 9.89 9.86 10.98
N VAL A 19 9.55 8.60 11.21
CA VAL A 19 8.44 7.94 10.51
C VAL A 19 7.16 8.52 11.08
N ARG A 20 6.62 9.55 10.42
CA ARG A 20 5.25 10.01 10.65
C ARG A 20 4.30 8.94 10.12
N ALA A 21 3.25 8.65 10.89
CA ALA A 21 2.19 7.69 10.56
C ALA A 21 1.30 8.11 9.37
N ALA A 22 1.82 8.86 8.39
CA ALA A 22 1.11 9.35 7.22
C ALA A 22 1.80 8.98 5.87
N ASP A 23 3.03 8.47 5.89
CA ASP A 23 3.76 8.08 4.68
C ASP A 23 3.61 6.58 4.43
N LEU A 24 2.41 6.16 3.98
CA LEU A 24 2.21 4.78 3.51
C LEU A 24 3.03 4.49 2.24
N HIS A 25 3.49 5.50 1.53
CA HIS A 25 4.28 5.38 0.31
C HIS A 25 5.45 6.36 0.29
N VAL A 26 6.50 6.00 -0.44
CA VAL A 26 7.67 6.83 -0.70
C VAL A 26 8.06 6.68 -2.17
N CYS A 27 8.06 7.80 -2.90
CA CYS A 27 8.63 7.88 -4.24
C CYS A 27 10.10 8.31 -4.11
N LYS A 28 11.03 7.38 -4.21
CA LYS A 28 12.46 7.65 -4.02
C LYS A 28 13.13 7.91 -5.36
N LEU A 29 13.57 9.14 -5.58
CA LEU A 29 14.43 9.50 -6.71
C LEU A 29 15.88 9.11 -6.39
N SER A 30 16.52 8.35 -7.29
CA SER A 30 17.92 7.97 -7.19
C SER A 30 18.86 9.17 -7.31
N SER A 31 20.11 9.00 -6.87
CA SER A 31 21.15 10.04 -6.91
C SER A 31 21.50 10.49 -8.33
N ASP A 32 21.41 9.59 -9.32
CA ASP A 32 21.59 9.91 -10.75
C ASP A 32 20.41 10.69 -11.34
N ARG A 33 19.33 10.86 -10.56
CA ARG A 33 18.07 11.50 -10.93
C ARG A 33 17.36 10.88 -12.15
N LYS A 34 17.67 9.63 -12.51
CA LYS A 34 17.04 8.94 -13.64
C LYS A 34 16.07 7.86 -13.24
N THR A 35 16.24 7.31 -12.04
CA THR A 35 15.49 6.16 -11.56
C THR A 35 14.62 6.54 -10.39
N VAL A 36 13.37 6.09 -10.41
CA VAL A 36 12.40 6.30 -9.35
C VAL A 36 11.97 4.94 -8.85
N ALA A 37 12.21 4.68 -7.56
CA ALA A 37 11.70 3.51 -6.86
C ALA A 37 10.45 3.91 -6.07
N VAL A 38 9.38 3.15 -6.23
CA VAL A 38 8.12 3.38 -5.53
C VAL A 38 8.00 2.34 -4.42
N LEU A 39 8.13 2.81 -3.19
CA LEU A 39 8.11 1.99 -1.99
C LEU A 39 6.80 2.22 -1.26
N VAL A 40 6.27 1.18 -0.62
CA VAL A 40 5.06 1.26 0.20
C VAL A 40 5.25 0.51 1.51
N SER A 41 4.51 0.90 2.53
CA SER A 41 4.37 0.11 3.75
C SER A 41 2.92 -0.32 3.91
N ASN A 42 2.70 -1.62 4.12
CA ASN A 42 1.39 -2.18 4.44
C ASN A 42 1.31 -2.38 5.96
N PRO A 43 0.58 -1.52 6.71
CA PRO A 43 0.44 -1.66 8.16
C PRO A 43 -0.56 -2.76 8.55
N TYR A 44 -1.29 -3.33 7.59
CA TYR A 44 -2.32 -4.32 7.87
C TYR A 44 -1.71 -5.72 8.05
N ALA A 45 -2.37 -6.53 8.88
CA ALA A 45 -2.00 -7.93 9.10
C ALA A 45 -2.41 -8.87 7.95
N GLN A 46 -2.93 -8.31 6.86
CA GLN A 46 -3.38 -9.02 5.67
C GLN A 46 -2.73 -8.40 4.43
N GLU A 47 -2.60 -9.20 3.37
CA GLU A 47 -2.13 -8.71 2.08
C GLU A 47 -3.08 -7.62 1.56
N THR A 48 -2.51 -6.57 0.97
CA THR A 48 -3.26 -5.39 0.53
C THR A 48 -2.86 -4.99 -0.86
N HIS A 49 -3.84 -4.75 -1.74
CA HIS A 49 -3.56 -4.15 -3.03
C HIS A 49 -3.35 -2.65 -2.85
N CYS A 50 -2.18 -2.16 -3.28
CA CYS A 50 -1.81 -0.76 -3.21
C CYS A 50 -1.54 -0.22 -4.61
N THR A 51 -2.09 0.96 -4.88
CA THR A 51 -1.80 1.79 -6.05
C THR A 51 -1.12 3.07 -5.56
N VAL A 52 0.00 3.44 -6.18
CA VAL A 52 0.75 4.66 -5.86
C VAL A 52 0.99 5.45 -7.13
N ASN A 53 0.69 6.75 -7.07
CA ASN A 53 0.93 7.70 -8.16
C ASN A 53 2.00 8.69 -7.71
N CYS A 54 3.20 8.57 -8.29
CA CYS A 54 4.31 9.49 -8.08
C CYS A 54 4.33 10.54 -9.18
N HIS A 55 4.22 11.81 -8.82
CA HIS A 55 4.39 12.92 -9.76
C HIS A 55 5.83 13.43 -9.69
N LEU A 56 6.51 13.57 -10.83
CA LEU A 56 7.89 14.01 -10.93
C LEU A 56 8.01 15.27 -11.76
N ILE A 57 8.85 16.19 -11.32
CA ILE A 57 9.13 17.43 -12.05
C ILE A 57 10.28 17.20 -13.03
N LEU A 58 10.07 17.65 -14.27
CA LEU A 58 11.03 17.56 -15.36
C LEU A 58 11.78 18.90 -15.52
N PRO A 59 13.03 18.88 -16.05
CA PRO A 59 13.75 20.10 -16.38
C PRO A 59 13.13 20.79 -17.61
N GLY A 60 13.14 22.12 -17.64
CA GLY A 60 12.65 22.95 -18.75
C GLY A 60 12.05 24.27 -18.27
N GLU A 61 11.72 25.16 -19.21
CA GLU A 61 10.92 26.36 -18.91
C GLU A 61 9.44 25.96 -18.69
N GLY A 62 8.88 26.40 -17.55
CA GLY A 62 7.54 26.03 -17.09
C GLY A 62 7.50 24.80 -16.17
N ILE A 63 6.35 24.56 -15.51
CA ILE A 63 6.15 23.39 -14.65
C ILE A 63 5.73 22.21 -15.52
N ARG A 64 6.71 21.39 -15.94
CA ARG A 64 6.45 20.12 -16.61
C ARG A 64 6.53 18.98 -15.59
N SER A 65 5.51 18.12 -15.58
CA SER A 65 5.47 16.95 -14.71
C SER A 65 5.20 15.66 -15.50
N GLU A 66 5.72 14.56 -14.97
CA GLU A 66 5.47 13.19 -15.43
C GLU A 66 4.90 12.39 -14.27
N SER A 67 3.90 11.55 -14.53
CA SER A 67 3.24 10.74 -13.51
C SER A 67 3.59 9.28 -13.69
N ILE A 68 4.06 8.64 -12.62
CA ILE A 68 4.35 7.21 -12.58
C ILE A 68 3.31 6.55 -11.68
N SER A 69 2.48 5.70 -12.26
CA SER A 69 1.50 4.90 -11.54
C SER A 69 1.99 3.46 -11.40
N CYS A 70 1.95 2.92 -10.19
CA CYS A 70 2.33 1.54 -9.90
C CYS A 70 1.30 0.91 -8.99
N ALA A 71 0.94 -0.34 -9.28
CA ALA A 71 -0.03 -1.10 -8.50
C ALA A 71 0.46 -2.53 -8.29
N LYS A 72 0.47 -3.00 -7.05
CA LYS A 72 0.79 -4.39 -6.68
C LYS A 72 0.09 -4.81 -5.38
N THR A 73 -0.06 -6.11 -5.21
CA THR A 73 -0.38 -6.70 -3.91
C THR A 73 0.86 -6.68 -3.04
N VAL A 74 0.70 -6.18 -1.82
CA VAL A 74 1.76 -5.97 -0.84
C VAL A 74 1.54 -6.93 0.32
N PRO A 75 2.55 -7.72 0.72
CA PRO A 75 2.41 -8.65 1.83
C PRO A 75 1.99 -7.98 3.13
N ALA A 76 1.35 -8.75 4.01
CA ALA A 76 0.99 -8.31 5.35
C ALA A 76 2.21 -7.77 6.11
N GLY A 77 2.06 -6.60 6.76
CA GLY A 77 3.10 -6.00 7.60
C GLY A 77 4.37 -5.56 6.86
N ALA A 78 4.40 -5.60 5.52
CA ALA A 78 5.59 -5.24 4.76
C ALA A 78 5.96 -3.77 4.95
N LYS A 79 7.26 -3.49 5.06
CA LYS A 79 7.81 -2.14 5.14
C LYS A 79 8.68 -1.88 3.93
N GLU A 80 8.54 -0.69 3.35
CA GLU A 80 9.31 -0.25 2.18
C GLU A 80 9.32 -1.28 1.03
N PHE A 81 8.20 -1.96 0.81
CA PHE A 81 8.06 -2.93 -0.28
C PHE A 81 8.04 -2.21 -1.63
N GLU A 82 8.87 -2.68 -2.57
CA GLU A 82 8.97 -2.07 -3.89
C GLU A 82 7.77 -2.47 -4.79
N LEU A 83 6.89 -1.51 -5.05
CA LEU A 83 5.85 -1.67 -6.07
C LEU A 83 6.47 -1.75 -7.46
N CYS A 84 7.36 -0.81 -7.76
CA CYS A 84 8.01 -0.75 -9.05
C CYS A 84 9.25 0.12 -8.99
N THR A 85 10.09 -0.05 -10.00
CA THR A 85 11.15 0.88 -10.35
C THR A 85 10.95 1.33 -11.79
N ARG A 86 11.12 2.62 -12.05
CA ARG A 86 11.07 3.20 -13.38
C ARG A 86 12.33 4.01 -13.63
N THR A 87 12.98 3.74 -14.75
CA THR A 87 14.15 4.48 -15.20
C THR A 87 13.78 5.25 -16.46
N ARG A 88 14.17 6.53 -16.47
CA ARG A 88 14.01 7.39 -17.64
C ARG A 88 15.15 7.14 -18.61
N GLU A 89 14.83 6.83 -19.86
CA GLU A 89 15.84 6.61 -20.89
C GLU A 89 16.58 7.91 -21.24
N ASN A 90 15.85 9.03 -21.31
CA ASN A 90 16.37 10.31 -21.77
C ASN A 90 16.18 11.43 -20.74
N GLY A 91 17.27 12.13 -20.43
CA GLY A 91 17.27 13.21 -19.45
C GLY A 91 17.26 12.72 -18.01
N ALA A 92 16.89 13.60 -17.09
CA ALA A 92 16.79 13.34 -15.66
C ALA A 92 15.57 14.04 -15.07
N TYR A 93 15.06 13.55 -13.96
CA TYR A 93 14.08 14.25 -13.13
C TYR A 93 14.78 15.34 -12.30
N VAL A 94 14.02 16.34 -11.88
CA VAL A 94 14.51 17.37 -10.96
C VAL A 94 14.23 16.97 -9.53
N ARG A 95 12.97 16.61 -9.26
CA ARG A 95 12.48 16.21 -7.94
C ARG A 95 11.14 15.51 -8.06
N VAL A 96 10.73 14.86 -6.97
CA VAL A 96 9.35 14.39 -6.79
C VAL A 96 8.47 15.58 -6.40
N SER A 97 7.26 15.64 -6.95
CA SER A 97 6.23 16.61 -6.58
C SER A 97 5.54 16.19 -5.29
N SER A 98 5.12 17.19 -4.51
CA SER A 98 4.33 17.00 -3.29
C SER A 98 2.94 16.41 -3.54
N ASP A 99 2.47 16.41 -4.77
CA ASP A 99 1.13 15.95 -5.15
C ASP A 99 1.03 14.42 -5.29
N SER A 100 2.13 13.71 -5.03
CA SER A 100 2.18 12.24 -5.07
C SER A 100 1.25 11.64 -4.02
N ASN A 101 0.54 10.57 -4.38
CA ASN A 101 -0.49 9.96 -3.54
C ASN A 101 -0.46 8.44 -3.61
N SER A 102 -1.11 7.81 -2.63
CA SER A 102 -1.28 6.36 -2.56
C SER A 102 -2.67 5.97 -2.09
N GLU A 103 -3.20 4.92 -2.69
CA GLU A 103 -4.43 4.24 -2.30
C GLU A 103 -4.11 2.77 -2.02
N CYS A 104 -4.10 2.40 -0.74
CA CYS A 104 -4.01 1.00 -0.31
C CYS A 104 -5.39 0.57 0.18
N ILE A 105 -6.01 -0.38 -0.52
CA ILE A 105 -7.36 -0.85 -0.19
C ILE A 105 -7.29 -1.61 1.13
N LYS A 106 -7.84 -1.04 2.21
CA LYS A 106 -7.90 -1.72 3.50
C LYS A 106 -8.58 -3.09 3.30
N PRO A 107 -7.94 -4.21 3.67
CA PRO A 107 -8.56 -5.52 3.62
C PRO A 107 -9.83 -5.47 4.45
N LEU A 108 -10.96 -5.88 3.86
CA LEU A 108 -12.16 -6.16 4.63
C LEU A 108 -11.75 -7.19 5.68
N ALA A 109 -12.09 -6.96 6.95
CA ALA A 109 -11.90 -8.01 7.95
C ALA A 109 -12.63 -9.23 7.40
N GLN A 110 -11.94 -10.36 7.26
CA GLN A 110 -12.63 -11.63 7.03
C GLN A 110 -13.57 -11.76 8.22
N GLU A 111 -14.86 -11.59 7.97
CA GLU A 111 -15.88 -12.08 8.90
C GLU A 111 -15.54 -13.55 9.05
N LYS A 112 -15.19 -13.95 10.27
CA LYS A 112 -14.99 -15.36 10.55
C LYS A 112 -16.34 -16.00 10.33
N ASP A 113 -16.42 -16.90 9.36
CA ASP A 113 -17.48 -17.91 9.28
C ASP A 113 -17.26 -18.89 10.44
N ASP A 114 -17.42 -18.41 11.67
CA ASP A 114 -17.47 -19.22 12.89
C ASP A 114 -18.94 -19.61 13.10
N ASP A 115 -19.59 -20.37 12.20
CA ASP A 115 -20.88 -21.05 12.45
C ASP A 115 -21.13 -22.14 11.38
N ALA A 116 -20.33 -23.20 11.41
CA ALA A 116 -20.50 -24.38 10.55
C ALA A 116 -21.32 -25.51 11.21
N ASP A 117 -22.19 -25.22 12.19
CA ASP A 117 -22.93 -26.26 12.94
C ASP A 117 -24.46 -26.05 13.06
N ASP A 118 -25.08 -25.00 12.51
CA ASP A 118 -26.53 -24.73 12.69
C ASP A 118 -27.41 -24.82 11.41
N ASP A 119 -26.84 -25.20 10.26
CA ASP A 119 -27.56 -25.19 8.95
C ASP A 119 -28.56 -26.34 8.73
N GLU A 120 -28.49 -27.43 9.51
CA GLU A 120 -29.33 -28.61 9.25
C GLU A 120 -30.79 -28.38 9.68
N LYS A 121 -31.05 -27.50 10.66
CA LYS A 121 -32.40 -27.27 11.19
C LYS A 121 -33.24 -26.30 10.34
N LEU A 122 -32.60 -25.34 9.68
CA LEU A 122 -33.30 -24.31 8.89
C LEU A 122 -33.82 -24.89 7.55
N ALA A 123 -33.09 -25.82 6.94
CA ALA A 123 -33.49 -26.48 5.70
C ALA A 123 -34.75 -27.34 5.88
N ASP A 124 -34.86 -28.06 7.00
CA ASP A 124 -36.01 -28.91 7.33
C ASP A 124 -37.29 -28.09 7.59
N GLU A 125 -37.19 -26.95 8.27
CA GLU A 125 -38.35 -26.07 8.50
C GLU A 125 -38.86 -25.45 7.20
N MET A 126 -37.95 -25.04 6.29
CA MET A 126 -38.35 -24.49 5.00
C MET A 126 -39.00 -25.54 4.09
N GLN A 127 -38.49 -26.77 4.07
CA GLN A 127 -39.12 -27.86 3.32
C GLN A 127 -40.52 -28.19 3.83
N LYS A 128 -40.69 -28.25 5.15
CA LYS A 128 -42.01 -28.54 5.75
C LYS A 128 -43.03 -27.46 5.41
N LYS A 129 -42.63 -26.19 5.48
CA LYS A 129 -43.49 -25.03 5.15
C LYS A 129 -43.86 -25.00 3.66
N SER A 130 -42.94 -25.38 2.78
CA SER A 130 -43.19 -25.49 1.34
C SER A 130 -44.19 -26.60 1.00
N GLN A 131 -44.07 -27.77 1.65
CA GLN A 131 -45.01 -28.88 1.45
C GLN A 131 -46.42 -28.57 1.96
N GLU A 132 -46.55 -27.86 3.09
CA GLU A 132 -47.85 -27.41 3.60
C GLU A 132 -48.52 -26.40 2.65
N MET A 133 -47.73 -25.48 2.09
CA MET A 133 -48.23 -24.51 1.12
C MET A 133 -48.72 -25.17 -0.17
N LEU A 134 -47.97 -26.13 -0.72
CA LEU A 134 -48.37 -26.89 -1.91
C LEU A 134 -49.64 -27.73 -1.68
N ARG A 135 -49.80 -28.33 -0.50
CA ARG A 135 -51.03 -29.06 -0.14
C ARG A 135 -52.24 -28.15 -0.01
N SER A 136 -52.07 -26.91 0.44
CA SER A 136 -53.16 -25.94 0.53
C SER A 136 -53.71 -25.53 -0.85
N LEU A 137 -52.87 -25.57 -1.88
CA LEU A 137 -53.22 -25.19 -3.25
C LEU A 137 -53.91 -26.33 -4.03
N GLN A 138 -53.69 -27.59 -3.63
CA GLN A 138 -54.29 -28.77 -4.27
C GLN A 138 -55.67 -29.15 -3.70
N LYS A 139 -56.14 -28.47 -2.65
CA LYS A 139 -57.45 -28.72 -1.99
C LYS A 139 -58.59 -27.82 -2.50
N LYS A 140 -58.42 -27.19 -3.66
CA LYS A 140 -59.42 -26.32 -4.29
C LYS A 140 -59.84 -26.89 -5.65
#